data_AF-A0A355BGL8-F1
#
_entry.id   AF-A0A355BGL8-F1
#
_cell.length_a   1.000
_cell.length_b   1.000
_cell.length_c   1.000
_cell.angle_alpha   90.00
_cell.angle_beta   90.00
_cell.angle_gamma   90.00
#
_symmetry.space_group_name_H-M   'P 1'
#
loop_
_entity.id
_entity.type
_entity.pdbx_description
1 polymer ?
#
loop_
_entity_poly.entity_id
_entity_poly.type
_entity_poly.pdbx_seq_one_letter_code
_entity_poly.pdbx_strand_id
1 'polypeptide(L)'
;TTRKKLPFGIGQIGKSFRNEITPGNFIFRTREFEQMELEFFCKPDDALHWFDYWRSFCKDWLLSLGLREDFLRLRDHDPEELSHYSRATTDFEYEFPFGWGELWG
;
A
#
# COMPACT_ATOMS: atom_id res chain seq x y z
N THR A 1 -26.26 7.31 14.77
CA THR A 1 -25.37 8.46 15.02
C THR A 1 -24.08 8.22 14.25
N THR A 2 -24.07 8.52 12.94
CA THR A 2 -23.05 7.98 12.03
C THR A 2 -22.62 9.01 10.98
N ARG A 3 -22.48 10.28 11.36
CA ARG A 3 -21.89 11.28 10.47
C ARG A 3 -20.44 11.51 10.88
N LYS A 4 -19.52 10.89 10.14
CA LYS A 4 -18.10 11.19 10.26
C LYS A 4 -17.83 12.55 9.60
N LYS A 5 -16.99 13.37 10.23
CA LYS A 5 -16.48 14.62 9.65
C LYS A 5 -15.12 14.32 9.05
N LEU A 6 -14.76 15.04 7.99
CA LEU A 6 -13.40 14.97 7.44
C LEU A 6 -12.39 15.58 8.43
N PRO A 7 -11.17 15.02 8.50
CA PRO A 7 -10.72 13.80 7.82
C PRO A 7 -11.14 12.53 8.57
N PHE A 8 -11.37 11.43 7.85
CA PHE A 8 -11.64 10.12 8.45
C PHE A 8 -11.22 8.98 7.52
N GLY A 9 -10.92 7.81 8.08
CA GLY A 9 -10.61 6.60 7.32
C GLY A 9 -11.62 5.48 7.52
N ILE A 10 -11.70 4.58 6.54
CA ILE A 10 -12.41 3.31 6.61
C ILE A 10 -11.41 2.21 6.28
N GLY A 11 -11.08 1.38 7.27
CA GLY A 11 -10.22 0.21 7.08
C GLY A 11 -11.05 -1.05 6.83
N GLN A 12 -10.56 -1.93 5.97
CA GLN A 12 -11.16 -3.23 5.70
C GLN A 12 -10.07 -4.30 5.61
N ILE A 13 -10.39 -5.49 6.12
CA ILE A 13 -9.60 -6.70 5.90
C ILE A 13 -10.52 -7.73 5.25
N GLY A 14 -10.12 -8.30 4.12
CA GLY A 14 -10.96 -9.24 3.41
C GLY A 14 -10.27 -9.98 2.29
N LYS A 15 -11.01 -10.92 1.70
CA LYS A 15 -10.56 -11.73 0.57
C LYS A 15 -10.65 -10.96 -0.74
N SER A 16 -9.61 -11.09 -1.54
CA SER A 16 -9.49 -10.55 -2.89
C SER A 16 -9.15 -11.66 -3.87
N PHE A 17 -9.67 -11.54 -5.08
CA PHE A 17 -9.47 -12.52 -6.15
C PHE A 17 -8.91 -11.82 -7.39
N ARG A 18 -7.79 -12.35 -7.93
CA ARG A 18 -7.20 -11.88 -9.19
C ARG A 18 -7.17 -13.05 -10.17
N ASN A 19 -7.62 -12.83 -11.41
CA ASN A 19 -7.60 -13.86 -12.45
C ASN A 19 -6.19 -14.02 -13.05
N GLU A 20 -5.24 -14.43 -12.21
CA GLU A 20 -3.83 -14.57 -12.55
C GLU A 20 -3.62 -15.68 -13.59
N ILE A 21 -2.98 -15.32 -14.71
CA ILE A 21 -2.76 -16.21 -15.86
C ILE A 21 -1.68 -17.24 -15.52
N THR A 22 -0.61 -16.80 -14.86
CA THR A 22 0.53 -17.66 -14.51
C THR A 22 0.80 -17.54 -13.01
N PRO A 23 0.15 -18.38 -12.17
CA PRO A 23 0.49 -18.49 -10.76
C PRO A 23 1.95 -18.91 -10.57
N GLY A 24 2.60 -18.43 -9.53
CA GLY A 24 4.03 -18.66 -9.33
C GLY A 24 4.57 -18.05 -8.04
N ASN A 25 5.82 -18.36 -7.71
CA ASN A 25 6.51 -17.87 -6.51
C ASN A 25 5.65 -18.03 -5.24
N PHE A 26 5.16 -19.23 -4.96
CA PHE A 26 4.44 -19.56 -3.73
C PHE A 26 3.26 -18.60 -3.44
N ILE A 27 3.31 -17.80 -2.38
CA ILE A 27 2.24 -16.86 -1.99
C ILE A 27 2.22 -15.55 -2.80
N PHE A 28 3.22 -15.28 -3.65
CA PHE A 28 3.34 -14.00 -4.33
C PHE A 28 2.46 -13.85 -5.57
N ARG A 29 2.10 -14.95 -6.24
CA ARG A 29 1.17 -14.92 -7.38
C ARG A 29 0.11 -16.01 -7.22
N THR A 30 -0.92 -15.69 -6.45
CA THR A 30 -2.09 -16.53 -6.22
C THR A 30 -3.34 -15.90 -6.84
N ARG A 31 -4.41 -16.71 -6.97
CA ARG A 31 -5.73 -16.21 -7.43
C ARG A 31 -6.63 -15.76 -6.30
N GLU A 32 -6.31 -16.13 -5.07
CA GLU A 32 -7.04 -15.80 -3.84
C GLU A 32 -6.01 -15.42 -2.77
N PHE A 33 -6.24 -14.29 -2.11
CA PHE A 33 -5.43 -13.78 -1.02
C PHE A 33 -6.27 -12.82 -0.15
N GLU A 34 -5.72 -12.39 0.97
CA GLU A 34 -6.34 -11.39 1.84
C GLU A 34 -5.54 -10.09 1.79
N GLN A 35 -6.24 -8.96 1.86
CA GLN A 35 -5.64 -7.64 1.90
C GLN A 35 -6.15 -6.86 3.12
N MET A 36 -5.29 -5.98 3.62
CA MET A 36 -5.63 -4.95 4.59
C MET A 36 -5.56 -3.62 3.87
N GLU A 37 -6.70 -2.94 3.73
CA GLU A 37 -6.81 -1.70 2.94
C GLU A 37 -7.40 -0.59 3.81
N LEU A 38 -6.98 0.65 3.55
CA LEU A 38 -7.46 1.84 4.23
C LEU A 38 -7.81 2.91 3.20
N GLU A 39 -9.09 3.27 3.15
CA GLU A 39 -9.56 4.43 2.40
C GLU A 39 -9.63 5.64 3.31
N PHE A 40 -8.75 6.62 3.10
CA PHE A 40 -8.68 7.84 3.91
C PHE A 40 -9.26 9.05 3.18
N PHE A 41 -10.38 9.56 3.70
CA PHE A 41 -11.09 10.69 3.15
C PHE A 41 -10.63 11.98 3.82
N CYS A 42 -10.10 12.91 3.02
CA CYS A 42 -9.65 14.22 3.46
C CYS A 42 -10.11 15.33 2.50
N LYS A 43 -9.80 16.58 2.82
CA LYS A 43 -10.03 17.69 1.89
C LYS A 43 -8.98 17.64 0.77
N PRO A 44 -9.31 18.04 -0.48
CA PRO A 44 -8.37 18.00 -1.60
C PRO A 44 -7.06 18.75 -1.34
N ASP A 45 -7.12 19.91 -0.67
CA ASP A 45 -5.95 20.74 -0.37
C ASP A 45 -4.99 20.07 0.63
N ASP A 46 -5.51 19.19 1.48
CA ASP A 46 -4.73 18.49 2.51
C ASP A 46 -4.18 17.15 1.99
N ALA A 47 -4.51 16.74 0.76
CA ALA A 47 -4.28 15.37 0.31
C ALA A 47 -2.79 14.97 0.23
N LEU A 48 -1.87 15.88 -0.15
CA LEU A 48 -0.42 15.57 -0.12
C LEU A 48 0.12 15.46 1.31
N HIS A 49 -0.38 16.31 2.22
CA HIS A 49 0.01 16.26 3.63
C HIS A 49 -0.38 14.92 4.26
N TRP A 50 -1.60 14.43 4.01
CA TRP A 50 -2.04 13.13 4.49
C TRP A 50 -1.32 11.97 3.82
N PHE A 51 -0.97 12.11 2.54
CA PHE A 51 -0.15 11.12 1.83
C PHE A 51 1.22 10.93 2.51
N ASP A 52 1.93 12.02 2.79
CA ASP A 52 3.24 11.97 3.48
C ASP A 52 3.13 11.41 4.90
N TYR A 53 2.05 11.75 5.61
CA TYR A 53 1.74 11.20 6.92
C TYR A 53 1.58 9.67 6.86
N TRP A 54 0.72 9.17 5.96
CA TRP A 54 0.46 7.73 5.84
C TRP A 54 1.69 6.98 5.35
N ARG A 55 2.46 7.54 4.41
CA ARG A 55 3.73 6.99 3.98
C ARG A 55 4.70 6.80 5.16
N SER A 56 4.84 7.80 6.02
CA SER A 56 5.70 7.71 7.21
C SER A 56 5.17 6.70 8.22
N PHE A 57 3.86 6.75 8.50
CA PHE A 57 3.20 5.82 9.42
C PHE A 57 3.35 4.36 8.98
N CYS A 58 3.13 4.05 7.70
CA CYS A 58 3.24 2.69 7.17
C CYS A 58 4.69 2.18 7.26
N LYS A 59 5.68 3.04 6.98
CA LYS A 59 7.10 2.71 7.17
C LYS A 59 7.37 2.31 8.62
N ASP A 60 7.00 3.18 9.56
CA ASP A 60 7.27 2.97 10.98
C ASP A 60 6.53 1.74 11.52
N TRP A 61 5.30 1.51 11.04
CA TRP A 61 4.52 0.33 11.40
C TRP A 61 5.21 -0.95 10.92
N LEU A 62 5.66 -1.02 9.67
CA LEU A 62 6.40 -2.17 9.15
C LEU A 62 7.68 -2.46 9.95
N LEU A 63 8.45 -1.42 10.28
CA LEU A 63 9.65 -1.56 11.13
C LEU A 63 9.28 -2.06 12.54
N SER A 64 8.18 -1.58 13.11
CA SER A 64 7.68 -2.04 14.41
C SER A 64 7.28 -3.52 14.44
N LEU A 65 6.94 -4.10 13.29
CA LEU A 65 6.65 -5.53 13.13
C LEU A 65 7.92 -6.39 12.98
N GLY A 66 9.10 -5.78 12.97
CA GLY A 66 10.39 -6.46 12.88
C GLY A 66 10.98 -6.56 11.47
N LEU A 67 10.42 -5.84 10.48
CA LEU A 67 11.11 -5.69 9.20
C LEU A 67 12.41 -4.89 9.40
N ARG A 68 13.47 -5.34 8.74
CA ARG A 68 14.76 -4.64 8.76
C ARG A 68 14.75 -3.53 7.71
N GLU A 69 15.16 -2.34 8.11
CA GLU A 69 15.23 -1.18 7.22
C GLU A 69 16.13 -1.43 6.01
N ASP A 70 17.22 -2.18 6.15
CA ASP A 70 18.13 -2.53 5.05
C ASP A 70 17.43 -3.27 3.89
N PHE A 71 16.31 -3.96 4.17
CA PHE A 71 15.54 -4.75 3.21
C PHE A 71 14.24 -4.06 2.80
N LEU A 72 14.00 -2.82 3.25
CA LEU A 72 12.79 -2.05 2.97
C LEU A 72 13.16 -0.76 2.22
N ARG A 73 12.54 -0.54 1.07
CA ARG A 73 12.67 0.72 0.32
C ARG A 73 11.31 1.27 -0.08
N LEU A 74 11.22 2.58 -0.18
CA LEU A 74 10.04 3.29 -0.66
C LEU A 74 10.33 3.76 -2.09
N ARG A 75 9.53 3.30 -3.05
CA ARG A 75 9.66 3.63 -4.47
C ARG A 75 8.47 4.49 -4.90
N ASP A 76 8.75 5.76 -5.18
CA ASP A 76 7.75 6.66 -5.75
C ASP A 76 7.56 6.33 -7.24
N HIS A 77 6.30 6.25 -7.69
CA HIS A 77 5.98 5.95 -9.09
C HIS A 77 6.33 7.12 -10.00
N ASP A 78 6.92 6.82 -11.16
CA ASP A 78 7.08 7.81 -12.23
C ASP A 78 5.72 8.16 -12.86
N PRO A 79 5.56 9.33 -13.51
CA PRO A 79 4.28 9.75 -14.10
C PRO A 79 3.67 8.75 -15.09
N GLU A 80 4.48 7.93 -15.74
CA GLU A 80 4.08 6.91 -16.71
C GLU A 80 3.57 5.62 -16.04
N GLU A 81 3.96 5.38 -14.78
CA GLU A 81 3.56 4.22 -13.97
C GLU A 81 2.30 4.50 -13.14
N LEU A 82 1.97 5.78 -12.93
CA LEU A 82 0.79 6.19 -12.19
C LEU A 82 -0.49 5.63 -12.83
N SER A 83 -1.31 4.99 -11.99
CA SER A 83 -2.67 4.65 -12.37
C SER A 83 -3.46 5.91 -12.72
N HIS A 84 -4.38 5.82 -13.68
CA HIS A 84 -5.15 6.95 -14.21
C HIS A 84 -5.93 7.78 -13.17
N TYR A 85 -6.13 7.26 -11.96
CA TYR A 85 -6.81 7.92 -10.85
C TYR A 85 -5.86 8.47 -9.76
N SER A 86 -4.55 8.17 -9.84
CA SER A 86 -3.58 8.50 -8.82
C SER A 86 -2.86 9.81 -9.13
N ARG A 87 -2.75 10.70 -8.14
CA ARG A 87 -1.90 11.90 -8.21
C ARG A 87 -0.46 11.61 -7.78
N ALA A 88 -0.28 10.67 -6.87
CA ALA A 88 1.00 10.17 -6.38
C ALA A 88 0.78 8.78 -5.76
N THR A 89 1.77 7.89 -5.91
CA THR A 89 1.77 6.54 -5.33
C THR A 89 3.20 6.21 -4.88
N THR A 90 3.33 5.56 -3.72
CA THR A 90 4.61 5.05 -3.21
C THR A 90 4.44 3.57 -2.90
N ASP A 91 5.22 2.72 -3.56
CA ASP A 91 5.29 1.30 -3.20
C ASP A 91 6.32 1.10 -2.08
N PHE A 92 5.93 0.37 -1.05
CA PHE A 92 6.85 -0.23 -0.09
C PHE A 92 7.33 -1.54 -0.69
N GLU A 93 8.58 -1.58 -1.12
CA GLU A 93 9.20 -2.76 -1.66
C GLU A 93 10.10 -3.42 -0.62
N TYR A 94 10.07 -4.75 -0.61
CA TYR A 94 10.90 -5.58 0.26
C TYR A 94 11.85 -6.45 -0.56
N GLU A 95 13.08 -6.63 -0.06
CA GLU A 95 14.05 -7.52 -0.68
C GLU A 95 13.79 -8.98 -0.26
N PHE A 96 13.02 -9.68 -1.10
CA PHE A 96 12.74 -11.10 -0.95
C PHE A 96 13.90 -11.96 -1.49
N PRO A 97 13.93 -13.28 -1.22
CA PRO A 97 15.00 -14.16 -1.72
C PRO A 97 15.17 -14.21 -3.25
N PHE A 98 14.18 -13.72 -4.00
CA PHE A 98 14.16 -13.64 -5.46
C PHE A 98 14.29 -12.20 -5.99
N GLY A 99 14.59 -11.23 -5.12
CA GLY A 99 14.79 -9.82 -5.46
C GLY A 99 13.76 -8.88 -4.83
N TRP A 100 13.85 -7.60 -5.22
CA TRP A 100 12.92 -6.56 -4.79
C TRP A 100 11.53 -6.79 -5.38
N GLY A 101 10.51 -6.70 -4.53
CA GLY A 101 9.10 -6.77 -4.94
C GLY A 101 8.21 -5.96 -4.02
N GLU A 102 7.03 -5.61 -4.53
CA GLU A 102 6.01 -4.86 -3.79
C GLU A 102 5.49 -5.67 -2.59
N LEU A 103 5.46 -5.03 -1.42
CA LEU A 103 4.84 -5.52 -0.20
C LEU A 103 3.53 -4.78 0.09
N TRP A 104 3.48 -3.46 -0.17
CA TRP A 104 2.34 -2.60 0.08
C TRP A 104 2.36 -1.39 -0.88
N GLY A 105 1.27 -1.15 -1.61
CA GLY A 105 1.03 0.07 -2.40
C GLY A 105 -0.19 0.89 -1.97
#